data_AF-A0A6N7XCQ3-F1
#
_entry.id   AF-A0A6N7XCQ3-F1
#
_cell.length_a   1.000
_cell.length_b   1.000
_cell.length_c   1.000
_cell.angle_alpha   90.00
_cell.angle_beta   90.00
_cell.angle_gamma   90.00
#
_symmetry.space_group_name_H-M   'P 1'
#
loop_
_entity.id
_entity.type
_entity.pdbx_description
1 polymer ?
#
loop_
_entity_poly.entity_id
_entity_poly.type
_entity_poly.pdbx_seq_one_letter_code
_entity_poly.pdbx_strand_id
1 'polypeptide(L)'
;MVMGSKKPRTRITCWNCLQKVPIKYSGEACPNCGAPLTPKAYDARARELATQRRAFESELSKLQRQLNMAIRKNNRWGMLKNLPLLPSRRAIDELTPNTQQLREKIAELSHKRGFPFDRYYASEWFRQSRCFLRVNTSDPKVNASNPFGKPYYDQDGIFHMRVHRDNTWKRGVYGEYVVFSLLEEAIDAGELGPARLLWHLYIPTKQRLRSRGKAGIECTDEIDIALLTTHGLYSIEVKSLYCLIEVRPDSYQDGYSVITTRVGENGQPLTDKRAVDKGVAQNAGHVRALEEELAGFVPEGHVFNVTAYANSCGFEMSASQGIGGAYVATTSESPQNIVDVIRMIEGREETCWTKEQVDELADRMSIAYTDPDGSKREEHVKSIVTTHAPLPAPRRRHNKKNDRKPEKTKTRLRPKYQNRKSRFVEEELDDYLNGDYDDYDDYAS
;
A
#
# COMPACT_ATOMS: atom_id res chain seq x y z
N MET A 1 -21.90 -14.42 24.40
CA MET A 1 -20.43 -14.30 24.42
C MET A 1 -20.06 -12.97 23.80
N VAL A 2 -19.63 -12.02 24.63
CA VAL A 2 -19.12 -10.72 24.16
C VAL A 2 -17.75 -11.01 23.53
N MET A 3 -17.65 -10.93 22.20
CA MET A 3 -16.35 -11.02 21.54
C MET A 3 -15.53 -9.82 22.02
N GLY A 4 -14.49 -10.10 22.82
CA GLY A 4 -13.55 -9.08 23.25
C GLY A 4 -13.00 -8.35 22.02
N SER A 5 -13.00 -7.02 22.07
CA SER A 5 -12.37 -6.21 21.04
C SER A 5 -10.90 -6.62 20.94
N LYS A 6 -10.48 -7.15 19.78
CA LYS A 6 -9.05 -7.41 19.57
C LYS A 6 -8.34 -6.06 19.63
N LYS A 7 -7.48 -5.88 20.64
CA LYS A 7 -6.70 -4.66 20.80
C LYS A 7 -5.76 -4.49 19.59
N PRO A 8 -5.54 -3.26 19.12
CA PRO A 8 -4.56 -2.99 18.07
C PRO A 8 -3.18 -3.48 18.50
N ARG A 9 -2.37 -3.92 17.54
CA ARG A 9 -1.00 -4.34 17.81
C ARG A 9 -0.18 -3.12 18.24
N THR A 10 0.56 -3.22 19.35
CA THR A 10 1.40 -2.13 19.91
C THR A 10 2.90 -2.43 19.86
N ARG A 11 3.30 -3.70 19.67
CA ARG A 11 4.71 -4.12 19.65
C ARG A 11 5.05 -4.95 18.40
N ILE A 12 6.25 -4.76 17.86
CA ILE A 12 6.87 -5.59 16.83
C ILE A 12 8.00 -6.43 17.41
N THR A 13 8.28 -7.58 16.81
CA THR A 13 9.34 -8.49 17.21
C THR A 13 10.61 -8.16 16.44
N CYS A 14 11.70 -7.81 17.11
CA CYS A 14 12.99 -7.60 16.44
C CYS A 14 13.43 -8.90 15.75
N TRP A 15 13.72 -8.85 14.45
CA TRP A 15 14.14 -10.03 13.69
C TRP A 15 15.48 -10.63 14.15
N ASN A 16 16.31 -9.83 14.83
CA ASN A 16 17.64 -10.22 15.31
C ASN A 16 17.58 -10.79 16.73
N CYS A 17 17.19 -9.99 17.73
CA CYS A 17 17.20 -10.41 19.14
C CYS A 17 15.86 -11.00 19.64
N LEU A 18 14.84 -11.06 18.78
CA LEU A 18 13.50 -11.59 19.07
C LEU A 18 12.71 -10.87 20.18
N GLN A 19 13.25 -9.77 20.72
CA GLN A 19 12.57 -8.97 21.72
C GLN A 19 11.37 -8.21 21.14
N LYS A 20 10.32 -8.05 21.96
CA LYS A 20 9.13 -7.26 21.64
C LYS A 20 9.40 -5.78 21.86
N VAL A 21 9.56 -5.04 20.77
CA VAL A 21 9.85 -3.61 20.74
C VAL A 21 8.55 -2.82 20.48
N PRO A 22 8.28 -1.72 21.20
CA PRO A 22 7.16 -0.83 20.89
C PRO A 22 7.16 -0.36 19.43
N ILE A 23 5.99 -0.26 18.83
CA ILE A 23 5.81 0.17 17.44
C ILE A 23 6.38 1.57 17.17
N LYS A 24 6.54 2.43 18.18
CA LYS A 24 7.16 3.75 17.99
C LYS A 24 8.60 3.69 17.45
N TYR A 25 9.30 2.58 17.67
CA TYR A 25 10.63 2.34 17.11
C TYR A 25 10.59 1.68 15.72
N SER A 26 9.43 1.58 15.08
CA SER A 26 9.33 1.06 13.71
C SER A 26 10.03 1.98 12.72
N GLY A 27 10.78 1.42 11.77
CA GLY A 27 11.64 2.21 10.88
C GLY A 27 12.98 2.64 11.50
N GLU A 28 13.18 2.45 12.81
CA GLU A 28 14.39 2.84 13.53
C GLU A 28 15.28 1.63 13.90
N ALA A 29 16.32 1.87 14.71
CA ALA A 29 17.13 0.80 15.29
C ALA A 29 16.44 0.18 16.52
N CYS A 30 16.58 -1.13 16.68
CA CYS A 30 16.10 -1.83 17.87
C CYS A 30 16.82 -1.30 19.13
N PRO A 31 16.09 -0.85 20.17
CA PRO A 31 16.73 -0.30 21.39
C PRO A 31 17.54 -1.35 22.17
N ASN A 32 17.25 -2.64 21.97
CA ASN A 32 17.92 -3.72 22.69
C ASN A 32 19.20 -4.23 22.01
N CYS A 33 19.29 -4.17 20.67
CA CYS A 33 20.40 -4.78 19.92
C CYS A 33 20.93 -3.94 18.75
N GLY A 34 20.39 -2.76 18.51
CA GLY A 34 20.79 -1.87 17.41
C GLY A 34 20.39 -2.31 16.01
N ALA A 35 19.78 -3.49 15.84
CA ALA A 35 19.39 -3.99 14.52
C ALA A 35 18.29 -3.12 13.89
N PRO A 36 18.36 -2.80 12.58
CA PRO A 36 17.34 -1.98 11.92
C PRO A 36 15.98 -2.68 11.87
N LEU A 37 14.92 -1.98 12.25
CA LEU A 37 13.53 -2.44 12.24
C LEU A 37 12.80 -1.90 11.00
N THR A 38 13.38 -2.14 9.83
CA THR A 38 12.86 -1.69 8.53
C THR A 38 12.33 -2.87 7.71
N PRO A 39 11.39 -2.65 6.76
CA PRO A 39 10.89 -3.70 5.87
C PRO A 39 12.01 -4.48 5.18
N LYS A 40 13.01 -3.77 4.63
CA LYS A 40 14.19 -4.36 3.98
C LYS A 40 14.95 -5.34 4.87
N ALA A 41 15.11 -5.03 6.16
CA ALA A 41 15.81 -5.90 7.11
C ALA A 41 15.02 -7.19 7.39
N TYR A 42 13.70 -7.08 7.59
CA TYR A 42 12.83 -8.25 7.72
C TYR A 42 12.82 -9.10 6.45
N ASP A 43 12.74 -8.48 5.28
CA ASP A 43 12.73 -9.15 3.97
C ASP A 43 14.07 -9.84 3.68
N ALA A 44 15.20 -9.25 4.09
CA ALA A 44 16.51 -9.89 4.03
C ALA A 44 16.59 -11.13 4.93
N ARG A 45 16.14 -11.02 6.18
CA ARG A 45 16.10 -12.15 7.12
C ARG A 45 15.18 -13.27 6.63
N ALA A 46 14.02 -12.93 6.06
CA ALA A 46 13.10 -13.90 5.49
C ALA A 46 13.73 -14.70 4.33
N ARG A 47 14.44 -14.02 3.42
CA ARG A 47 15.19 -14.67 2.32
C ARG A 47 16.34 -15.55 2.81
N GLU A 48 17.04 -15.14 3.86
CA GLU A 48 18.09 -15.96 4.49
C GLU A 48 17.50 -17.26 5.05
N LEU A 49 16.42 -17.17 5.84
CA LEU A 49 15.72 -18.33 6.39
C LEU A 49 15.13 -19.22 5.29
N ALA A 50 14.68 -18.62 4.19
CA ALA A 50 14.21 -19.36 3.03
C ALA A 50 15.31 -20.16 2.34
N THR A 51 16.47 -19.55 2.15
CA THR A 51 17.66 -20.21 1.59
C THR A 51 18.12 -21.38 2.46
N GLN A 52 18.22 -21.18 3.78
CA GLN A 52 18.57 -22.23 4.75
C GLN A 52 17.58 -23.40 4.70
N ARG A 53 16.28 -23.10 4.66
CA ARG A 53 15.24 -24.13 4.56
C ARG A 53 15.37 -24.95 3.28
N ARG A 54 15.56 -24.30 2.12
CA ARG A 54 15.75 -25.02 0.84
C ARG A 54 16.99 -25.92 0.86
N ALA A 55 18.06 -25.48 1.51
CA ALA A 55 19.26 -26.31 1.67
C ALA A 55 18.94 -27.59 2.45
N PHE A 56 18.23 -27.49 3.59
CA PHE A 56 17.79 -28.65 4.36
C PHE A 56 16.76 -29.51 3.62
N GLU A 57 15.84 -28.93 2.85
CA GLU A 57 14.87 -29.68 2.03
C GLU A 57 15.58 -30.48 0.91
N SER A 58 16.61 -29.89 0.29
CA SER A 58 17.46 -30.57 -0.71
C SER A 58 18.23 -31.73 -0.09
N GLU A 59 18.83 -31.51 1.09
CA GLU A 59 19.53 -32.56 1.84
C GLU A 59 18.58 -33.67 2.30
N LEU A 60 17.42 -33.32 2.84
CA LEU A 60 16.37 -34.26 3.23
C LEU A 60 15.92 -35.09 2.04
N SER A 61 15.74 -34.46 0.87
CA SER A 61 15.38 -35.17 -0.36
C SER A 61 16.45 -36.19 -0.78
N LYS A 62 17.74 -35.87 -0.61
CA LYS A 62 18.85 -36.80 -0.86
C LYS A 62 18.83 -37.97 0.13
N LEU A 63 18.74 -37.69 1.43
CA LEU A 63 18.70 -38.73 2.47
C LEU A 63 17.47 -39.62 2.36
N GLN A 64 16.30 -39.07 2.01
CA GLN A 64 15.09 -39.85 1.78
C GLN A 64 15.23 -40.80 0.60
N ARG A 65 15.91 -40.40 -0.49
CA ARG A 65 16.19 -41.33 -1.61
C ARG A 65 17.10 -42.47 -1.16
N GLN A 66 18.15 -42.17 -0.39
CA GLN A 66 19.06 -43.19 0.14
C GLN A 66 18.34 -44.14 1.10
N LEU A 67 17.50 -43.60 2.00
CA LEU A 67 16.70 -44.38 2.93
C LEU A 67 15.72 -45.29 2.19
N ASN A 68 15.01 -44.77 1.19
CA ASN A 68 14.10 -45.56 0.36
C ASN A 68 14.85 -46.67 -0.40
N MET A 69 16.05 -46.42 -0.90
CA MET A 69 16.91 -47.45 -1.50
C MET A 69 17.34 -48.50 -0.47
N ALA A 70 17.72 -48.10 0.73
CA ALA A 70 18.11 -49.00 1.81
C ALA A 70 16.92 -49.88 2.24
N ILE A 71 15.72 -49.30 2.40
CA ILE A 71 14.47 -50.02 2.67
C ILE A 71 14.16 -51.04 1.57
N ARG A 72 14.24 -50.64 0.29
CA ARG A 72 14.02 -51.55 -0.85
C ARG A 72 15.02 -52.70 -0.85
N LYS A 73 16.31 -52.43 -0.60
CA LYS A 73 17.35 -53.47 -0.47
C LYS A 73 17.08 -54.37 0.73
N ASN A 74 16.66 -53.80 1.86
CA ASN A 74 16.39 -54.54 3.09
C ASN A 74 15.21 -55.50 2.94
N ASN A 75 14.17 -55.07 2.23
CA ASN A 75 12.98 -55.88 1.96
C ASN A 75 13.29 -57.13 1.14
N ARG A 76 14.37 -57.17 0.35
CA ARG A 76 14.79 -58.36 -0.39
C ARG A 76 15.22 -59.52 0.53
N TRP A 77 15.56 -59.24 1.78
CA TRP A 77 15.96 -60.26 2.76
C TRP A 77 14.77 -60.99 3.42
N GLY A 78 13.52 -60.60 3.13
CA GLY A 78 12.32 -61.29 3.63
C GLY A 78 12.30 -61.39 5.16
N MET A 79 12.28 -62.61 5.69
CA MET A 79 12.28 -62.88 7.14
C MET A 79 13.56 -62.43 7.84
N LEU A 80 14.68 -62.31 7.13
CA LEU A 80 15.98 -61.94 7.70
C LEU A 80 16.21 -60.42 7.80
N LYS A 81 15.28 -59.59 7.29
CA LYS A 81 15.42 -58.13 7.18
C LYS A 81 15.69 -57.38 8.49
N ASN A 82 15.47 -58.02 9.64
CA ASN A 82 15.68 -57.44 10.96
C ASN A 82 17.06 -57.77 11.56
N LEU A 83 17.91 -58.55 10.89
CA LEU A 83 19.24 -58.87 11.39
C LEU A 83 20.13 -57.61 11.41
N PRO A 84 20.75 -57.26 12.56
CA PRO A 84 21.53 -56.02 12.73
C PRO A 84 22.86 -56.00 11.97
N LEU A 85 23.29 -57.16 11.45
CA LEU A 85 24.50 -57.32 10.65
C LEU A 85 24.27 -56.96 9.17
N LEU A 86 23.02 -56.86 8.72
CA LEU A 86 22.72 -56.54 7.33
C LEU A 86 23.12 -55.10 7.00
N PRO A 87 23.92 -54.86 5.93
CA PRO A 87 24.31 -53.51 5.52
C PRO A 87 23.10 -52.59 5.26
N SER A 88 22.01 -53.14 4.70
CA SER A 88 20.78 -52.40 4.47
C SER A 88 20.03 -52.04 5.75
N ARG A 89 20.11 -52.86 6.80
CA ARG A 89 19.52 -52.56 8.11
C ARG A 89 20.30 -51.45 8.82
N ARG A 90 21.63 -51.57 8.85
CA ARG A 90 22.52 -50.53 9.41
C ARG A 90 22.33 -49.17 8.73
N ALA A 91 22.23 -49.16 7.39
CA ALA A 91 21.96 -47.93 6.64
C ALA A 91 20.58 -47.32 6.98
N ILE A 92 19.55 -48.13 7.22
CA ILE A 92 18.25 -47.62 7.68
C ILE A 92 18.37 -47.00 9.08
N ASP A 93 19.03 -47.71 10.01
CA ASP A 93 19.20 -47.26 11.39
C ASP A 93 20.02 -45.96 11.47
N GLU A 94 20.97 -45.74 10.56
CA GLU A 94 21.74 -44.50 10.44
C GLU A 94 20.94 -43.37 9.76
N LEU A 95 20.27 -43.64 8.64
CA LEU A 95 19.61 -42.61 7.85
C LEU A 95 18.31 -42.10 8.50
N THR A 96 17.61 -42.94 9.26
CA THR A 96 16.35 -42.58 9.92
C THR A 96 16.49 -41.38 10.87
N PRO A 97 17.38 -41.38 11.88
CA PRO A 97 17.55 -40.24 12.77
C PRO A 97 18.00 -38.98 12.02
N ASN A 98 18.88 -39.11 11.03
CA ASN A 98 19.33 -37.96 10.21
C ASN A 98 18.17 -37.32 9.43
N THR A 99 17.28 -38.14 8.83
CA THR A 99 16.09 -37.61 8.16
C THR A 99 15.10 -36.95 9.13
N GLN A 100 14.96 -37.48 10.36
CA GLN A 100 14.10 -36.90 11.38
C GLN A 100 14.65 -35.56 11.87
N GLN A 101 15.95 -35.46 12.14
CA GLN A 101 16.62 -34.22 12.54
C GLN A 101 16.46 -33.12 11.48
N LEU A 102 16.58 -33.45 10.18
CA LEU A 102 16.35 -32.46 9.13
C LEU A 102 14.88 -32.01 9.05
N ARG A 103 13.91 -32.90 9.28
CA ARG A 103 12.49 -32.52 9.35
C ARG A 103 12.22 -31.55 10.50
N GLU A 104 12.84 -31.79 11.66
CA GLU A 104 12.73 -30.90 12.82
C GLU A 104 13.33 -29.52 12.52
N LYS A 105 14.52 -29.46 11.91
CA LYS A 105 15.14 -28.19 11.47
C LYS A 105 14.25 -27.43 10.46
N ILE A 106 13.64 -28.13 9.49
CA ILE A 106 12.72 -27.51 8.52
C ILE A 106 11.46 -26.97 9.20
N ALA A 107 10.90 -27.71 10.15
CA ALA A 107 9.74 -27.28 10.93
C ALA A 107 10.09 -26.04 11.78
N GLU A 108 11.22 -26.06 12.48
CA GLU A 108 11.71 -24.92 13.29
C GLU A 108 11.89 -23.66 12.43
N LEU A 109 12.54 -23.78 11.27
CA LEU A 109 12.68 -22.64 10.34
C LEU A 109 11.34 -22.13 9.83
N SER A 110 10.36 -23.01 9.62
CA SER A 110 9.02 -22.62 9.18
C SER A 110 8.26 -21.85 10.26
N HIS A 111 8.44 -22.20 11.55
CA HIS A 111 7.91 -21.43 12.68
C HIS A 111 8.61 -20.08 12.85
N LYS A 112 9.92 -20.00 12.58
CA LYS A 112 10.72 -18.75 12.67
C LYS A 112 10.43 -17.74 11.55
N ARG A 113 9.68 -18.07 10.50
CA ARG A 113 9.23 -17.12 9.45
C ARG A 113 8.16 -16.13 9.93
N GLY A 114 8.00 -15.95 11.24
CA GLY A 114 6.89 -15.24 11.90
C GLY A 114 6.87 -13.71 11.79
N PHE A 115 7.73 -13.09 10.98
CA PHE A 115 7.83 -11.63 10.91
C PHE A 115 7.01 -10.89 9.82
N PRO A 116 6.11 -11.48 9.00
CA PRO A 116 5.46 -10.71 7.94
C PRO A 116 4.52 -9.64 8.51
N PHE A 117 3.99 -9.86 9.71
CA PHE A 117 3.27 -8.82 10.42
C PHE A 117 4.21 -7.71 10.88
N ASP A 118 5.33 -8.07 11.50
CA ASP A 118 6.33 -7.10 11.99
C ASP A 118 6.86 -6.24 10.85
N ARG A 119 7.15 -6.84 9.69
CA ARG A 119 7.51 -6.16 8.44
C ARG A 119 6.47 -5.12 8.04
N TYR A 120 5.19 -5.47 8.06
CA TYR A 120 4.13 -4.52 7.71
C TYR A 120 4.10 -3.33 8.68
N TYR A 121 4.13 -3.59 9.99
CA TYR A 121 4.13 -2.53 11.00
C TYR A 121 5.45 -1.73 11.05
N ALA A 122 6.51 -2.27 10.47
CA ALA A 122 7.79 -1.60 10.24
C ALA A 122 7.79 -0.61 9.07
N SER A 123 6.82 -0.72 8.13
CA SER A 123 6.78 0.12 6.93
C SER A 123 6.44 1.57 7.24
N GLU A 124 6.99 2.47 6.43
CA GLU A 124 6.60 3.88 6.37
C GLU A 124 5.10 4.01 6.06
N TRP A 125 4.57 3.16 5.18
CA TRP A 125 3.13 3.09 4.90
C TRP A 125 2.30 2.97 6.18
N PHE A 126 2.62 2.03 7.07
CA PHE A 126 1.87 1.89 8.32
C PHE A 126 2.09 3.07 9.27
N ARG A 127 3.32 3.60 9.35
CA ARG A 127 3.63 4.75 10.21
C ARG A 127 2.81 5.98 9.84
N GLN A 128 2.58 6.21 8.55
CA GLN A 128 1.78 7.34 8.08
C GLN A 128 0.28 7.03 8.08
N SER A 129 -0.13 5.88 7.53
CA SER A 129 -1.56 5.57 7.35
C SER A 129 -2.27 5.09 8.60
N ARG A 130 -1.52 4.58 9.58
CA ARG A 130 -2.04 3.85 10.76
C ARG A 130 -3.05 2.77 10.39
N CYS A 131 -2.95 2.22 9.17
CA CYS A 131 -3.89 1.22 8.68
C CYS A 131 -3.60 -0.14 9.32
N PHE A 132 -4.19 -0.42 10.47
CA PHE A 132 -4.05 -1.72 11.12
C PHE A 132 -4.57 -2.86 10.25
N LEU A 133 -3.91 -4.01 10.25
CA LEU A 133 -4.38 -5.18 9.48
C LEU A 133 -5.74 -5.66 9.97
N ARG A 134 -6.61 -6.10 9.06
CA ARG A 134 -7.96 -6.59 9.38
C ARG A 134 -7.98 -7.72 10.42
N VAL A 135 -6.99 -8.58 10.38
CA VAL A 135 -6.83 -9.70 11.34
C VAL A 135 -6.51 -9.22 12.77
N ASN A 136 -6.08 -7.97 12.91
CA ASN A 136 -5.70 -7.34 14.17
C ASN A 136 -6.76 -6.34 14.67
N THR A 137 -7.92 -6.25 14.02
CA THR A 137 -9.03 -5.41 14.48
C THR A 137 -10.37 -6.09 14.29
N SER A 138 -11.20 -6.04 15.33
CA SER A 138 -12.60 -6.48 15.26
C SER A 138 -13.55 -5.35 14.87
N ASP A 139 -13.07 -4.12 14.64
CA ASP A 139 -13.95 -3.00 14.30
C ASP A 139 -14.55 -3.18 12.89
N PRO A 140 -15.88 -3.34 12.76
CA PRO A 140 -16.54 -3.49 11.46
C PRO A 140 -16.33 -2.28 10.54
N LYS A 141 -16.15 -1.07 11.09
CA LYS A 141 -15.96 0.16 10.32
C LYS A 141 -14.59 0.17 9.67
N VAL A 142 -13.53 -0.09 10.44
CA VAL A 142 -12.16 -0.21 9.92
C VAL A 142 -12.09 -1.31 8.86
N ASN A 143 -12.72 -2.46 9.12
CA ASN A 143 -12.78 -3.57 8.17
C ASN A 143 -13.54 -3.26 6.85
N ALA A 144 -14.44 -2.28 6.84
CA ALA A 144 -15.21 -1.91 5.65
C ALA A 144 -14.40 -1.07 4.64
N SER A 145 -13.42 -0.30 5.11
CA SER A 145 -12.55 0.55 4.28
C SER A 145 -11.15 -0.03 4.08
N ASN A 146 -10.72 -0.97 4.92
CA ASN A 146 -9.39 -1.53 4.90
C ASN A 146 -9.25 -2.72 3.91
N PRO A 147 -8.33 -2.66 2.93
CA PRO A 147 -8.08 -3.78 2.03
C PRO A 147 -7.16 -4.86 2.64
N PHE A 148 -6.37 -4.57 3.66
CA PHE A 148 -5.24 -5.40 4.09
C PHE A 148 -5.62 -6.52 5.06
N GLY A 149 -5.50 -7.76 4.60
CA GLY A 149 -5.76 -8.98 5.35
C GLY A 149 -4.55 -9.45 6.14
N LYS A 150 -4.14 -10.70 5.89
CA LYS A 150 -2.99 -11.33 6.56
C LYS A 150 -1.73 -11.25 5.67
N PRO A 151 -0.62 -10.67 6.14
CA PRO A 151 0.65 -10.72 5.43
C PRO A 151 1.31 -12.10 5.60
N TYR A 152 2.12 -12.49 4.63
CA TYR A 152 2.89 -13.74 4.67
C TYR A 152 4.15 -13.64 3.82
N TYR A 153 5.15 -14.45 4.15
CA TYR A 153 6.27 -14.73 3.24
C TYR A 153 5.98 -16.01 2.47
N ASP A 154 6.28 -16.03 1.17
CA ASP A 154 6.21 -17.25 0.38
C ASP A 154 7.40 -18.20 0.64
N GLN A 155 7.52 -19.26 -0.14
CA GLN A 155 8.59 -20.25 0.01
C GLN A 155 9.99 -19.65 -0.23
N ASP A 156 10.06 -18.53 -0.94
CA ASP A 156 11.28 -17.84 -1.36
C ASP A 156 11.67 -16.71 -0.40
N GLY A 157 10.82 -16.43 0.59
CA GLY A 157 11.02 -15.33 1.52
C GLY A 157 10.58 -13.98 0.94
N ILE A 158 9.78 -13.99 -0.13
CA ILE A 158 9.21 -12.77 -0.72
C ILE A 158 7.95 -12.41 0.05
N PHE A 159 7.82 -11.12 0.39
CA PHE A 159 6.69 -10.60 1.14
C PHE A 159 5.44 -10.51 0.28
N HIS A 160 4.31 -10.95 0.82
CA HIS A 160 3.00 -10.86 0.19
C HIS A 160 1.96 -10.35 1.17
N MET A 161 1.02 -9.57 0.67
CA MET A 161 -0.14 -9.10 1.42
C MET A 161 -1.41 -9.72 0.86
N ARG A 162 -2.17 -10.46 1.68
CA ARG A 162 -3.54 -10.83 1.29
C ARG A 162 -4.41 -9.58 1.27
N VAL A 163 -5.11 -9.34 0.16
CA VAL A 163 -5.91 -8.12 -0.02
C VAL A 163 -7.36 -8.40 -0.41
N HIS A 164 -8.25 -7.58 0.12
CA HIS A 164 -9.68 -7.58 -0.17
C HIS A 164 -10.01 -6.33 -0.99
N ARG A 165 -10.46 -6.52 -2.23
CA ARG A 165 -10.66 -5.46 -3.23
C ARG A 165 -12.11 -5.42 -3.73
N ASP A 166 -13.04 -5.72 -2.83
CA ASP A 166 -14.47 -5.91 -3.08
C ASP A 166 -15.23 -4.62 -3.42
N ASN A 167 -14.62 -3.45 -3.18
CA ASN A 167 -15.22 -2.16 -3.52
C ASN A 167 -14.18 -1.16 -4.03
N THR A 168 -14.65 -0.05 -4.61
CA THR A 168 -13.77 0.99 -5.19
C THR A 168 -12.87 1.63 -4.17
N TRP A 169 -13.34 1.85 -2.94
CA TRP A 169 -12.54 2.47 -1.88
C TRP A 169 -11.33 1.61 -1.51
N LYS A 170 -11.56 0.33 -1.20
CA LYS A 170 -10.49 -0.64 -0.91
C LYS A 170 -9.51 -0.81 -2.06
N ARG A 171 -9.99 -0.71 -3.31
CA ARG A 171 -9.11 -0.71 -4.49
C ARG A 171 -8.23 0.54 -4.53
N GLY A 172 -8.78 1.73 -4.26
CA GLY A 172 -8.03 2.99 -4.17
C GLY A 172 -6.88 2.89 -3.17
N VAL A 173 -7.20 2.61 -1.91
CA VAL A 173 -6.22 2.46 -0.82
C VAL A 173 -5.16 1.39 -1.14
N TYR A 174 -5.56 0.28 -1.77
CA TYR A 174 -4.59 -0.73 -2.21
C TYR A 174 -3.67 -0.21 -3.32
N GLY A 175 -4.21 0.54 -4.28
CA GLY A 175 -3.42 1.20 -5.32
C GLY A 175 -2.36 2.12 -4.75
N GLU A 176 -2.77 2.99 -3.83
CA GLU A 176 -1.88 3.91 -3.11
C GLU A 176 -0.78 3.13 -2.38
N TYR A 177 -1.14 2.07 -1.65
CA TYR A 177 -0.16 1.19 -0.98
C TYR A 177 0.86 0.60 -1.95
N VAL A 178 0.44 0.14 -3.13
CA VAL A 178 1.36 -0.45 -4.12
C VAL A 178 2.34 0.60 -4.62
N VAL A 179 1.85 1.79 -4.99
CA VAL A 179 2.72 2.89 -5.45
C VAL A 179 3.66 3.34 -4.33
N PHE A 180 3.14 3.56 -3.13
CA PHE A 180 3.91 3.99 -1.98
C PHE A 180 5.01 2.98 -1.62
N SER A 181 4.67 1.69 -1.56
CA SER A 181 5.64 0.64 -1.22
C SER A 181 6.74 0.52 -2.28
N LEU A 182 6.40 0.70 -3.56
CA LEU A 182 7.37 0.67 -4.65
C LEU A 182 8.35 1.86 -4.57
N LEU A 183 7.85 3.04 -4.22
CA LEU A 183 8.70 4.21 -4.00
C LEU A 183 9.53 4.06 -2.72
N GLU A 184 8.97 3.54 -1.63
CA GLU A 184 9.70 3.25 -0.38
C GLU A 184 10.88 2.31 -0.66
N GLU A 185 10.65 1.24 -1.44
CA GLU A 185 11.70 0.30 -1.83
C GLU A 185 12.79 0.96 -2.69
N ALA A 186 12.41 1.82 -3.64
CA ALA A 186 13.36 2.56 -4.49
C ALA A 186 14.23 3.54 -3.66
N ILE A 187 13.64 4.22 -2.67
CA ILE A 187 14.38 5.09 -1.74
C ILE A 187 15.36 4.26 -0.91
N ASP A 188 14.89 3.16 -0.33
CA ASP A 188 15.71 2.23 0.46
C ASP A 188 16.85 1.58 -0.36
N ALA A 189 16.66 1.46 -1.67
CA ALA A 189 17.68 1.01 -2.62
C ALA A 189 18.65 2.12 -3.05
N GLY A 190 18.34 3.38 -2.75
CA GLY A 190 19.11 4.56 -3.14
C GLY A 190 18.89 4.99 -4.59
N GLU A 191 17.84 4.49 -5.26
CA GLU A 191 17.54 4.78 -6.66
C GLU A 191 17.02 6.20 -6.89
N LEU A 192 16.45 6.82 -5.85
CA LEU A 192 15.88 8.18 -5.85
C LEU A 192 16.68 9.14 -4.95
N GLY A 193 17.91 8.77 -4.57
CA GLY A 193 18.74 9.58 -3.68
C GLY A 193 18.10 9.87 -2.32
N PRO A 194 18.46 11.00 -1.66
CA PRO A 194 17.78 11.47 -0.47
C PRO A 194 16.35 11.91 -0.80
N ALA A 195 15.37 11.18 -0.25
CA ALA A 195 13.96 11.42 -0.52
C ALA A 195 13.07 11.15 0.69
N ARG A 196 11.87 11.74 0.67
CA ARG A 196 10.82 11.56 1.69
C ARG A 196 9.47 11.35 1.01
N LEU A 197 8.72 10.37 1.51
CA LEU A 197 7.35 10.10 1.08
C LEU A 197 6.38 10.65 2.11
N LEU A 198 5.27 11.20 1.63
CA LEU A 198 4.13 11.63 2.42
C LEU A 198 2.85 11.05 1.81
N TRP A 199 1.94 10.55 2.64
CA TRP A 199 0.66 9.99 2.24
C TRP A 199 -0.49 10.88 2.73
N HIS A 200 -1.49 11.08 1.86
CA HIS A 200 -2.71 11.84 2.14
C HIS A 200 -2.44 13.27 2.66
N LEU A 201 -2.12 14.17 1.74
CA LEU A 201 -1.99 15.59 2.04
C LEU A 201 -3.29 16.32 1.72
N TYR A 202 -3.81 17.08 2.68
CA TYR A 202 -4.99 17.92 2.49
C TYR A 202 -4.56 19.37 2.33
N ILE A 203 -4.43 19.80 1.07
CA ILE A 203 -3.92 21.13 0.71
C ILE A 203 -5.10 22.10 0.57
N PRO A 204 -5.11 23.24 1.29
CA PRO A 204 -6.09 24.28 1.08
C PRO A 204 -6.05 24.78 -0.38
N THR A 205 -7.21 24.86 -1.01
CA THR A 205 -7.34 25.43 -2.35
C THR A 205 -7.96 26.81 -2.25
N LYS A 206 -7.32 27.80 -2.85
CA LYS A 206 -7.89 29.15 -3.00
C LYS A 206 -8.93 29.22 -4.11
N GLN A 207 -9.37 28.08 -4.66
CA GLN A 207 -10.53 28.04 -5.54
C GLN A 207 -11.73 28.57 -4.78
N ARG A 208 -11.98 29.87 -4.92
CA ARG A 208 -13.28 30.48 -4.70
C ARG A 208 -14.23 29.82 -5.68
N LEU A 209 -14.79 28.69 -5.29
CA LEU A 209 -16.00 28.20 -5.91
C LEU A 209 -17.02 29.33 -5.74
N ARG A 210 -17.28 30.04 -6.84
CA ARG A 210 -18.50 30.84 -7.00
C ARG A 210 -19.68 29.87 -7.09
N SER A 211 -19.86 29.03 -6.09
CA SER A 211 -21.11 28.33 -5.87
C SER A 211 -22.12 29.36 -5.41
N ARG A 212 -22.89 29.88 -6.38
CA ARG A 212 -24.24 30.44 -6.15
C ARG A 212 -24.29 31.50 -5.03
N GLY A 213 -23.40 32.49 -5.08
CA GLY A 213 -23.46 33.68 -4.22
C GLY A 213 -22.99 33.50 -2.78
N LYS A 214 -22.41 32.36 -2.40
CA LYS A 214 -21.68 32.21 -1.13
C LYS A 214 -20.18 32.24 -1.38
N ALA A 215 -19.56 33.39 -1.10
CA ALA A 215 -18.12 33.46 -0.94
C ALA A 215 -17.76 32.82 0.41
N GLY A 216 -16.69 32.00 0.46
CA GLY A 216 -16.05 31.61 1.72
C GLY A 216 -16.15 30.15 2.15
N ILE A 217 -16.30 29.18 1.24
CA ILE A 217 -15.99 27.79 1.60
C ILE A 217 -14.53 27.58 1.19
N GLU A 218 -13.64 27.45 2.18
CA GLU A 218 -12.31 26.90 1.98
C GLU A 218 -12.48 25.43 1.61
N CYS A 219 -12.01 25.04 0.43
CA CYS A 219 -12.00 23.66 -0.02
C CYS A 219 -10.59 23.14 0.09
N THR A 220 -10.41 21.94 0.61
CA THR A 220 -9.13 21.22 0.57
C THR A 220 -9.14 20.27 -0.61
N ASP A 221 -8.00 20.12 -1.29
CA ASP A 221 -7.73 19.02 -2.21
C ASP A 221 -6.97 17.92 -1.47
N GLU A 222 -7.28 16.66 -1.77
CA GLU A 222 -6.58 15.48 -1.25
C GLU A 222 -5.55 15.04 -2.29
N ILE A 223 -4.28 14.98 -1.89
CA ILE A 223 -3.19 14.45 -2.70
C ILE A 223 -2.82 13.07 -2.15
N ASP A 224 -2.96 12.04 -2.98
CA ASP A 224 -2.76 10.65 -2.56
C ASP A 224 -1.35 10.42 -1.99
N ILE A 225 -0.32 10.79 -2.76
CA ILE A 225 1.08 10.65 -2.38
C ILE A 225 1.86 11.89 -2.82
N ALA A 226 2.71 12.41 -1.93
CA ALA A 226 3.76 13.34 -2.30
C ALA A 226 5.14 12.68 -2.11
N LEU A 227 5.99 12.78 -3.12
CA LEU A 227 7.39 12.41 -3.02
C LEU A 227 8.23 13.68 -3.08
N LEU A 228 9.10 13.88 -2.10
CA LEU A 228 10.10 14.94 -2.10
C LEU A 228 11.46 14.30 -2.34
N THR A 229 12.20 14.78 -3.33
CA THR A 229 13.58 14.37 -3.60
C THR A 229 14.46 15.61 -3.64
N THR A 230 15.77 15.45 -3.86
CA THR A 230 16.68 16.59 -4.03
C THR A 230 16.47 17.36 -5.35
N HIS A 231 15.62 16.87 -6.25
CA HIS A 231 15.32 17.47 -7.56
C HIS A 231 13.91 18.07 -7.65
N GLY A 232 12.97 17.63 -6.81
CA GLY A 232 11.58 18.06 -6.99
C GLY A 232 10.58 17.55 -5.96
N LEU A 233 9.41 18.18 -5.98
CA LEU A 233 8.21 17.72 -5.28
C LEU A 233 7.25 17.10 -6.30
N TYR A 234 6.97 15.82 -6.18
CA TYR A 234 6.08 15.10 -7.07
C TYR A 234 4.71 14.95 -6.42
N SER A 235 3.69 15.56 -7.02
CA SER A 235 2.29 15.29 -6.71
C SER A 235 1.85 14.05 -7.46
N ILE A 236 1.60 12.95 -6.73
CA ILE A 236 1.31 11.65 -7.31
C ILE A 236 -0.16 11.29 -7.07
N GLU A 237 -0.97 11.33 -8.13
CA GLU A 237 -2.35 10.85 -8.13
C GLU A 237 -2.40 9.36 -8.50
N VAL A 238 -3.06 8.53 -7.70
CA VAL A 238 -3.06 7.08 -7.89
C VAL A 238 -4.43 6.57 -8.37
N LYS A 239 -4.43 5.94 -9.55
CA LYS A 239 -5.61 5.29 -10.12
C LYS A 239 -5.45 3.77 -10.11
N SER A 240 -6.03 3.09 -9.12
CA SER A 240 -6.14 1.62 -9.13
C SER A 240 -7.37 1.13 -9.86
N LEU A 241 -7.22 0.94 -11.17
CA LEU A 241 -8.28 0.49 -12.07
C LEU A 241 -7.91 -0.88 -12.64
N TYR A 242 -8.75 -1.89 -12.41
CA TYR A 242 -8.58 -3.22 -13.00
C TYR A 242 -9.08 -3.24 -14.45
N CYS A 243 -8.35 -2.57 -15.33
CA CYS A 243 -8.64 -2.42 -16.75
C CYS A 243 -7.35 -2.27 -17.56
N LEU A 244 -7.48 -2.38 -18.88
CA LEU A 244 -6.44 -1.97 -19.82
C LEU A 244 -6.40 -0.44 -19.87
N ILE A 245 -5.21 0.12 -19.77
CA ILE A 245 -4.94 1.55 -19.81
C ILE A 245 -4.24 1.87 -21.13
N GLU A 246 -4.80 2.82 -21.86
CA GLU A 246 -4.19 3.34 -23.07
C GLU A 246 -4.01 4.85 -22.96
N VAL A 247 -2.78 5.32 -23.07
CA VAL A 247 -2.39 6.72 -22.95
C VAL A 247 -2.03 7.26 -24.33
N ARG A 248 -2.79 8.26 -24.80
CA ARG A 248 -2.58 8.92 -26.09
C ARG A 248 -2.45 10.44 -25.88
N PRO A 249 -1.81 11.17 -26.81
CA PRO A 249 -2.00 12.62 -26.86
C PRO A 249 -3.49 12.93 -26.99
N ASP A 250 -3.94 14.00 -26.35
CA ASP A 250 -5.28 14.48 -26.56
C ASP A 250 -5.45 15.10 -27.97
N SER A 251 -6.64 15.61 -28.29
CA SER A 251 -6.91 16.17 -29.62
C SER A 251 -6.07 17.41 -29.96
N TYR A 252 -5.60 18.13 -28.94
CA TYR A 252 -4.80 19.36 -29.10
C TYR A 252 -3.29 19.09 -28.97
N GLN A 253 -2.90 17.87 -28.60
CA GLN A 253 -1.53 17.42 -28.37
C GLN A 253 -0.79 18.19 -27.27
N ASP A 254 -1.52 18.89 -26.41
CA ASP A 254 -1.00 19.62 -25.25
C ASP A 254 -1.37 18.94 -23.92
N GLY A 255 -2.10 17.82 -23.97
CA GLY A 255 -2.38 16.98 -22.82
C GLY A 255 -2.49 15.49 -23.15
N TYR A 256 -2.99 14.72 -22.17
CA TYR A 256 -3.22 13.29 -22.30
C TYR A 256 -4.70 12.95 -22.39
N SER A 257 -5.03 12.03 -23.29
CA SER A 257 -6.30 11.29 -23.30
C SER A 257 -6.03 9.88 -22.80
N VAL A 258 -6.50 9.59 -21.59
CA VAL A 258 -6.36 8.25 -20.99
C VAL A 258 -7.64 7.47 -21.17
N ILE A 259 -7.56 6.40 -21.97
CA ILE A 259 -8.68 5.51 -22.26
C ILE A 259 -8.53 4.27 -21.39
N THR A 260 -9.60 3.94 -20.68
CA THR A 260 -9.69 2.74 -19.85
C THR A 260 -10.66 1.75 -20.48
N THR A 261 -10.24 0.50 -20.64
CA THR A 261 -11.09 -0.58 -21.17
C THR A 261 -11.19 -1.72 -20.16
N ARG A 262 -12.39 -1.98 -19.63
CA ARG A 262 -12.58 -3.11 -18.69
C ARG A 262 -12.27 -4.45 -19.36
N VAL A 263 -11.79 -5.39 -18.58
CA VAL A 263 -11.57 -6.77 -19.03
C VAL A 263 -12.69 -7.69 -18.52
N GLY A 264 -13.09 -8.66 -19.33
CA GLY A 264 -14.01 -9.73 -18.94
C GLY A 264 -13.31 -10.81 -18.11
N GLU A 265 -14.07 -11.79 -17.63
CA GLU A 265 -13.53 -12.93 -16.85
C GLU A 265 -12.50 -13.76 -17.64
N ASN A 266 -12.64 -13.80 -18.96
CA ASN A 266 -11.71 -14.45 -19.89
C ASN A 266 -10.48 -13.58 -20.23
N GLY A 267 -10.30 -12.43 -19.57
CA GLY A 267 -9.22 -11.48 -19.84
C GLY A 267 -9.39 -10.64 -21.11
N GLN A 268 -10.47 -10.84 -21.89
CA GLN A 268 -10.66 -10.11 -23.14
C GLN A 268 -11.19 -8.68 -22.89
N PRO A 269 -10.78 -7.70 -23.72
CA PRO A 269 -11.27 -6.32 -23.60
C PRO A 269 -12.77 -6.23 -23.88
N LEU A 270 -13.50 -5.56 -22.99
CA LEU A 270 -14.92 -5.21 -23.16
C LEU A 270 -15.01 -3.82 -23.81
N THR A 271 -15.01 -3.78 -25.14
CA THR A 271 -14.94 -2.52 -25.91
C THR A 271 -16.14 -1.58 -25.69
N ASP A 272 -17.30 -2.13 -25.34
CA ASP A 272 -18.50 -1.37 -24.95
C ASP A 272 -18.38 -0.73 -23.55
N LYS A 273 -17.31 -1.03 -22.81
CA LYS A 273 -17.00 -0.52 -21.48
C LYS A 273 -15.76 0.38 -21.48
N ARG A 274 -15.52 1.08 -22.58
CA ARG A 274 -14.52 2.13 -22.68
C ARG A 274 -14.96 3.40 -21.94
N ALA A 275 -14.04 4.01 -21.21
CA ALA A 275 -14.23 5.29 -20.55
C ALA A 275 -12.96 6.14 -20.60
N VAL A 276 -13.12 7.46 -20.67
CA VAL A 276 -12.02 8.41 -20.52
C VAL A 276 -11.80 8.66 -19.04
N ASP A 277 -10.60 8.40 -18.55
CA ASP A 277 -10.18 8.73 -17.20
C ASP A 277 -9.67 10.17 -17.13
N LYS A 278 -9.91 10.82 -15.99
CA LYS A 278 -9.57 12.24 -15.77
C LYS A 278 -8.46 12.44 -14.75
N GLY A 279 -7.77 11.38 -14.31
CA GLY A 279 -6.75 11.46 -13.26
C GLY A 279 -5.70 12.53 -13.52
N VAL A 280 -5.17 12.59 -14.75
CA VAL A 280 -4.16 13.59 -15.14
C VAL A 280 -4.65 15.03 -14.97
N ALA A 281 -5.89 15.31 -15.39
CA ALA A 281 -6.49 16.63 -15.27
C ALA A 281 -6.87 16.97 -13.81
N GLN A 282 -7.21 15.97 -13.00
CA GLN A 282 -7.45 16.14 -11.57
C GLN A 282 -6.15 16.54 -10.86
N ASN A 283 -5.06 15.83 -11.12
CA ASN A 283 -3.77 16.11 -10.49
C ASN A 283 -3.16 17.47 -10.89
N ALA A 284 -3.49 18.00 -12.07
CA ALA A 284 -3.14 19.38 -12.43
C ALA A 284 -3.79 20.44 -11.51
N GLY A 285 -4.92 20.10 -10.86
CA GLY A 285 -5.47 20.91 -9.77
C GLY A 285 -4.58 20.89 -8.53
N HIS A 286 -4.15 19.69 -8.14
CA HIS A 286 -3.31 19.45 -6.96
C HIS A 286 -1.94 20.13 -7.07
N VAL A 287 -1.29 20.04 -8.23
CA VAL A 287 -0.02 20.75 -8.49
C VAL A 287 -0.18 22.25 -8.30
N ARG A 288 -1.21 22.87 -8.88
CA ARG A 288 -1.44 24.32 -8.70
C ARG A 288 -1.70 24.69 -7.25
N ALA A 289 -2.45 23.87 -6.51
CA ALA A 289 -2.67 24.10 -5.09
C ALA A 289 -1.36 24.04 -4.29
N LEU A 290 -0.49 23.06 -4.59
CA LEU A 290 0.84 22.97 -3.97
C LEU A 290 1.74 24.15 -4.32
N GLU A 291 1.80 24.55 -5.59
CA GLU A 291 2.60 25.70 -6.03
C GLU A 291 2.16 26.99 -5.33
N GLU A 292 0.84 27.20 -5.16
CA GLU A 292 0.31 28.37 -4.45
C GLU A 292 0.58 28.34 -2.94
N GLU A 293 0.45 27.18 -2.29
CA GLU A 293 0.61 27.05 -0.83
C GLU A 293 2.08 26.97 -0.42
N LEU A 294 2.95 26.46 -1.28
CA LEU A 294 4.40 26.34 -1.04
C LEU A 294 5.21 27.42 -1.75
N ALA A 295 4.56 28.48 -2.23
CA ALA A 295 5.22 29.60 -2.88
C ALA A 295 6.33 30.19 -1.98
N GLY A 296 7.55 30.25 -2.52
CA GLY A 296 8.74 30.70 -1.79
C GLY A 296 9.47 29.62 -0.98
N PHE A 297 8.89 28.44 -0.81
CA PHE A 297 9.55 27.25 -0.26
C PHE A 297 9.97 26.26 -1.35
N VAL A 298 9.11 26.09 -2.36
CA VAL A 298 9.41 25.27 -3.54
C VAL A 298 9.69 26.18 -4.74
N PRO A 299 10.83 26.02 -5.44
CA PRO A 299 11.10 26.78 -6.66
C PRO A 299 10.01 26.58 -7.70
N GLU A 300 9.70 27.62 -8.45
CA GLU A 300 8.73 27.55 -9.55
C GLU A 300 9.15 26.48 -10.56
N GLY A 301 8.19 25.69 -11.04
CA GLY A 301 8.44 24.59 -11.97
C GLY A 301 9.01 23.31 -11.35
N HIS A 302 9.24 23.25 -10.03
CA HIS A 302 9.76 22.05 -9.34
C HIS A 302 8.65 21.25 -8.62
N VAL A 303 7.38 21.51 -8.96
CA VAL A 303 6.25 20.68 -8.58
C VAL A 303 5.79 19.88 -9.79
N PHE A 304 5.95 18.56 -9.75
CA PHE A 304 5.72 17.68 -10.88
C PHE A 304 4.36 16.97 -10.80
N ASN A 305 3.60 17.01 -11.89
CA ASN A 305 2.31 16.31 -12.02
C ASN A 305 2.55 14.86 -12.47
N VAL A 306 2.42 13.89 -11.55
CA VAL A 306 2.54 12.47 -11.86
C VAL A 306 1.21 11.76 -11.61
N THR A 307 0.67 11.06 -12.60
CA THR A 307 -0.49 10.16 -12.42
C THR A 307 -0.06 8.72 -12.60
N ALA A 308 -0.26 7.89 -11.57
CA ALA A 308 0.15 6.49 -11.54
C ALA A 308 -1.05 5.54 -11.65
N TYR A 309 -1.05 4.67 -12.66
CA TYR A 309 -2.03 3.61 -12.83
C TYR A 309 -1.54 2.31 -12.20
N ALA A 310 -2.07 2.00 -11.02
CA ALA A 310 -1.72 0.81 -10.26
C ALA A 310 -2.65 -0.37 -10.59
N ASN A 311 -2.12 -1.60 -10.54
CA ASN A 311 -2.91 -2.83 -10.67
C ASN A 311 -3.79 -2.87 -11.95
N SER A 312 -3.28 -2.31 -13.05
CA SER A 312 -3.88 -2.38 -14.38
C SER A 312 -3.73 -3.78 -15.00
N CYS A 313 -4.63 -4.15 -15.91
CA CYS A 313 -4.56 -5.41 -16.66
C CYS A 313 -3.63 -5.33 -17.89
N GLY A 314 -3.08 -4.15 -18.15
CA GLY A 314 -2.21 -3.84 -19.27
C GLY A 314 -2.08 -2.32 -19.36
N PHE A 315 -0.92 -1.87 -19.83
CA PHE A 315 -0.59 -0.45 -19.93
C PHE A 315 0.12 -0.20 -21.25
N GLU A 316 -0.49 0.62 -22.10
CA GLU A 316 0.06 1.03 -23.39
C GLU A 316 0.13 2.55 -23.43
N MET A 317 1.29 3.08 -23.82
CA MET A 317 1.51 4.51 -23.93
C MET A 317 2.09 4.84 -25.31
N SER A 318 1.36 5.65 -26.07
CA SER A 318 1.77 6.17 -27.38
C SER A 318 2.15 7.65 -27.33
N ALA A 319 1.76 8.34 -26.25
CA ALA A 319 2.15 9.71 -25.97
C ALA A 319 3.58 9.80 -25.45
N SER A 320 4.27 10.91 -25.70
CA SER A 320 5.54 11.23 -25.03
C SER A 320 5.29 11.59 -23.56
N GLN A 321 6.29 11.43 -22.68
CA GLN A 321 6.23 11.94 -21.30
C GLN A 321 6.39 13.47 -21.26
N GLY A 322 5.82 14.13 -20.24
CA GLY A 322 5.95 15.57 -20.01
C GLY A 322 5.01 16.46 -20.84
N ILE A 323 4.04 15.90 -21.57
CA ILE A 323 3.08 16.69 -22.35
C ILE A 323 2.22 17.50 -21.38
N GLY A 324 2.15 18.82 -21.59
CA GLY A 324 1.42 19.72 -20.70
C GLY A 324 1.99 19.77 -19.27
N GLY A 325 3.26 19.41 -19.08
CA GLY A 325 3.90 19.33 -17.76
C GLY A 325 3.46 18.14 -16.92
N ALA A 326 2.73 17.19 -17.49
CA ALA A 326 2.26 15.98 -16.79
C ALA A 326 3.03 14.73 -17.20
N TYR A 327 3.06 13.77 -16.29
CA TYR A 327 3.73 12.49 -16.44
C TYR A 327 2.75 11.37 -16.08
N VAL A 328 2.75 10.30 -16.87
CA VAL A 328 1.85 9.17 -16.67
C VAL A 328 2.66 7.90 -16.48
N ALA A 329 2.42 7.22 -15.36
CA ALA A 329 3.19 6.06 -14.93
C ALA A 329 2.29 4.85 -14.63
N THR A 330 2.92 3.69 -14.46
CA THR A 330 2.31 2.44 -13.98
C THR A 330 3.19 1.80 -12.91
N THR A 331 2.66 0.78 -12.23
CA THR A 331 3.41 -0.08 -11.30
C THR A 331 3.92 -1.36 -11.98
N SER A 332 3.69 -1.50 -13.29
CA SER A 332 4.10 -2.67 -14.08
C SER A 332 5.60 -2.64 -14.37
N GLU A 333 6.20 -3.78 -14.67
CA GLU A 333 7.58 -3.89 -15.17
C GLU A 333 7.65 -3.39 -16.62
N SER A 334 7.79 -2.08 -16.81
CA SER A 334 7.94 -1.42 -18.11
C SER A 334 8.72 -0.11 -17.96
N PRO A 335 9.18 0.53 -19.06
CA PRO A 335 9.82 1.85 -18.98
C PRO A 335 8.92 2.97 -18.45
N GLN A 336 7.62 2.72 -18.31
CA GLN A 336 6.65 3.63 -17.69
C GLN A 336 6.41 3.29 -16.22
N ASN A 337 7.23 2.43 -15.63
CA ASN A 337 7.24 2.23 -14.19
C ASN A 337 7.45 3.59 -13.49
N ILE A 338 6.73 3.83 -12.39
CA ILE A 338 6.78 5.11 -11.70
C ILE A 338 8.20 5.50 -11.25
N VAL A 339 9.01 4.54 -10.81
CA VAL A 339 10.40 4.81 -10.41
C VAL A 339 11.23 5.28 -11.61
N ASP A 340 11.10 4.61 -12.76
CA ASP A 340 11.80 4.97 -13.99
C ASP A 340 11.35 6.32 -14.55
N VAL A 341 10.04 6.63 -14.45
CA VAL A 341 9.50 7.94 -14.85
C VAL A 341 10.04 9.05 -13.96
N ILE A 342 10.10 8.85 -12.64
CA ILE A 342 10.68 9.85 -11.73
C ILE A 342 12.17 10.03 -12.01
N ARG A 343 12.94 8.95 -12.18
CA ARG A 343 14.36 9.03 -12.56
C ARG A 343 14.58 9.71 -13.91
N MET A 344 13.67 9.54 -14.87
CA MET A 344 13.71 10.27 -16.14
C MET A 344 13.54 11.77 -15.94
N ILE A 345 12.65 12.19 -15.03
CA ILE A 345 12.47 13.60 -14.66
C ILE A 345 13.76 14.09 -13.98
N GLU A 346 14.22 13.42 -12.93
CA GLU A 346 15.43 13.81 -12.19
C GLU A 346 16.68 13.88 -13.08
N GLY A 347 16.80 13.02 -14.09
CA GLY A 347 17.90 13.06 -15.06
C GLY A 347 17.91 14.30 -15.97
N ARG A 348 16.86 15.12 -15.95
CA ARG A 348 16.72 16.37 -16.71
C ARG A 348 16.70 17.61 -15.82
N GLU A 349 16.46 17.43 -14.52
CA GLU A 349 16.32 18.51 -13.55
C GLU A 349 17.60 18.67 -12.74
N GLU A 350 18.02 19.91 -12.53
CA GLU A 350 19.13 20.19 -11.63
C GLU A 350 18.73 19.92 -10.18
N THR A 351 19.71 19.60 -9.34
CA THR A 351 19.48 19.44 -7.90
C THR A 351 19.12 20.79 -7.28
N CYS A 352 17.94 20.89 -6.66
CA CYS A 352 17.43 22.12 -6.06
C CYS A 352 17.52 22.14 -4.53
N TRP A 353 17.66 20.98 -3.90
CA TRP A 353 17.77 20.84 -2.44
C TRP A 353 18.89 19.90 -2.00
N THR A 354 19.46 20.20 -0.85
CA THR A 354 20.26 19.26 -0.05
C THR A 354 19.35 18.25 0.65
N LYS A 355 19.94 17.17 1.16
CA LYS A 355 19.21 16.19 1.98
C LYS A 355 18.51 16.83 3.18
N GLU A 356 19.20 17.73 3.87
CA GLU A 356 18.69 18.40 5.06
C GLU A 356 17.48 19.29 4.73
N GLN A 357 17.50 19.95 3.56
CA GLN A 357 16.38 20.74 3.07
C GLN A 357 15.18 19.88 2.65
N VAL A 358 15.42 18.71 2.05
CA VAL A 358 14.35 17.72 1.76
C VAL A 358 13.68 17.28 3.05
N ASP A 359 14.47 16.97 4.08
CA ASP A 359 13.98 16.53 5.39
C ASP A 359 13.17 17.65 6.08
N GLU A 360 13.68 18.89 6.10
CA GLU A 360 12.96 20.03 6.70
C GLU A 360 11.63 20.32 5.98
N LEU A 361 11.62 20.30 4.64
CA LEU A 361 10.41 20.55 3.87
C LEU A 361 9.39 19.42 4.07
N ALA A 362 9.83 18.17 4.11
CA ALA A 362 8.96 17.03 4.38
C ALA A 362 8.31 17.11 5.77
N ASP A 363 9.08 17.44 6.80
CA ASP A 363 8.56 17.61 8.17
C ASP A 363 7.53 18.75 8.23
N ARG A 364 7.83 19.88 7.58
CA ARG A 364 6.91 21.01 7.49
C ARG A 364 5.60 20.63 6.80
N MET A 365 5.67 19.96 5.66
CA MET A 365 4.49 19.50 4.92
C MET A 365 3.71 18.44 5.70
N SER A 366 4.40 17.55 6.41
CA SER A 366 3.79 16.55 7.27
C SER A 366 2.93 17.21 8.34
N ILE A 367 3.51 18.13 9.12
CA ILE A 367 2.80 18.86 10.18
C ILE A 367 1.62 19.65 9.61
N ALA A 368 1.83 20.38 8.50
CA ALA A 368 0.83 21.27 7.94
C ALA A 368 -0.33 20.51 7.26
N TYR A 369 -0.06 19.43 6.54
CA TYR A 369 -1.02 18.91 5.55
C TYR A 369 -1.37 17.43 5.69
N THR A 370 -0.57 16.60 6.37
CA THR A 370 -0.94 15.19 6.59
C THR A 370 -2.03 15.06 7.65
N ASP A 371 -2.74 13.93 7.66
CA ASP A 371 -3.92 13.70 8.50
C ASP A 371 -3.84 12.40 9.32
N PRO A 372 -2.90 12.30 10.28
CA PRO A 372 -2.70 11.08 11.04
C PRO A 372 -3.92 10.67 11.91
N ASP A 373 -4.81 11.63 12.26
CA ASP A 373 -5.99 11.39 13.09
C ASP A 373 -7.32 11.29 12.30
N GLY A 374 -7.30 11.62 11.01
CA GLY A 374 -8.45 11.58 10.12
C GLY A 374 -9.32 12.85 10.14
N SER A 375 -8.92 13.90 10.87
CA SER A 375 -9.69 15.13 11.05
C SER A 375 -9.78 15.97 9.77
N LYS A 376 -8.69 16.11 9.02
CA LYS A 376 -8.64 16.88 7.76
C LYS A 376 -9.42 16.18 6.66
N ARG A 377 -9.37 14.85 6.60
CA ARG A 377 -10.19 14.03 5.72
C ARG A 377 -11.67 14.21 5.99
N GLU A 378 -12.07 14.27 7.26
CA GLU A 378 -13.46 14.54 7.61
C GLU A 378 -13.92 15.92 7.12
N GLU A 379 -13.09 16.94 7.29
CA GLU A 379 -13.36 18.29 6.82
C GLU A 379 -13.43 18.35 5.30
N HIS A 380 -12.50 17.70 4.61
CA HIS A 380 -12.48 17.54 3.16
C HIS A 380 -13.79 16.91 2.66
N VAL A 381 -14.21 15.78 3.24
CA VAL A 381 -15.47 15.12 2.88
C VAL A 381 -16.68 16.03 3.14
N LYS A 382 -16.70 16.77 4.27
CA LYS A 382 -17.75 17.75 4.57
C LYS A 382 -17.79 18.87 3.53
N SER A 383 -16.63 19.37 3.10
CA SER A 383 -16.53 20.43 2.08
C SER A 383 -17.06 19.95 0.73
N ILE A 384 -16.66 18.76 0.26
CA ILE A 384 -17.18 18.12 -0.97
C ILE A 384 -18.70 17.98 -0.92
N VAL A 385 -19.24 17.43 0.17
CA VAL A 385 -20.69 17.23 0.32
C VAL A 385 -21.44 18.56 0.30
N THR A 386 -20.89 19.59 0.94
CA THR A 386 -21.49 20.93 1.00
C THR A 386 -21.45 21.62 -0.37
N THR A 387 -20.33 21.52 -1.08
CA THR A 387 -20.14 22.06 -2.43
C THR A 387 -21.06 21.39 -3.47
N HIS A 388 -21.34 20.09 -3.31
CA HIS A 388 -22.19 19.33 -4.22
C HIS A 388 -23.64 19.13 -3.76
N ALA A 389 -24.06 19.75 -2.64
CA ALA A 389 -25.43 19.65 -2.15
C ALA A 389 -26.44 20.26 -3.16
N PRO A 390 -27.53 19.55 -3.51
CA PRO A 390 -28.57 20.13 -4.34
C PRO A 390 -29.25 21.30 -3.59
N LEU A 391 -29.51 22.41 -4.29
CA LEU A 391 -30.29 23.51 -3.72
C LEU A 391 -31.65 22.99 -3.22
N PRO A 392 -32.19 23.50 -2.10
CA PRO A 392 -33.61 23.40 -1.85
C PRO A 392 -34.34 23.96 -3.07
N ALA A 393 -35.29 23.19 -3.61
CA ALA A 393 -36.08 23.62 -4.76
C ALA A 393 -36.60 25.04 -4.47
N PRO A 394 -36.51 25.98 -5.43
CA PRO A 394 -37.05 27.31 -5.22
C PRO A 394 -38.50 27.16 -4.78
N ARG A 395 -38.85 27.73 -3.62
CA ARG A 395 -40.23 27.77 -3.13
C ARG A 395 -41.06 28.36 -4.27
N ARG A 396 -41.79 27.49 -4.98
CA ARG A 396 -42.75 27.90 -6.00
C ARG A 396 -43.71 28.84 -5.30
N ARG A 397 -43.63 30.14 -5.60
CA ARG A 397 -44.76 31.03 -5.37
C ARG A 397 -45.93 30.38 -6.10
N HIS A 398 -46.98 30.06 -5.34
CA HIS A 398 -48.21 29.50 -5.86
C HIS A 398 -48.80 30.48 -6.88
N ASN A 399 -48.51 30.25 -8.16
CA ASN A 399 -49.36 30.73 -9.24
C ASN A 399 -50.10 29.52 -9.81
N LYS A 400 -51.41 29.66 -9.74
CA LYS A 400 -52.45 28.71 -10.09
C LYS A 400 -52.46 28.47 -11.61
N LYS A 401 -52.84 27.24 -11.99
CA LYS A 401 -53.33 26.77 -13.31
C LYS A 401 -52.31 26.26 -14.34
N ASN A 402 -52.28 24.92 -14.48
CA ASN A 402 -52.83 24.15 -15.62
C ASN A 402 -52.02 22.87 -15.87
N ASP A 403 -52.79 21.80 -15.99
CA ASP A 403 -52.37 20.42 -16.24
C ASP A 403 -51.52 20.25 -17.50
N ARG A 404 -50.50 19.38 -17.39
CA ARG A 404 -50.16 18.33 -18.35
C ARG A 404 -49.05 17.43 -17.76
N LYS A 405 -49.36 16.15 -17.57
CA LYS A 405 -48.35 15.07 -17.43
C LYS A 405 -47.52 15.00 -18.72
N PRO A 406 -46.21 14.68 -18.65
CA PRO A 406 -45.85 13.28 -18.89
C PRO A 406 -44.66 12.71 -18.08
N GLU A 407 -44.72 11.38 -18.02
CA GLU A 407 -43.65 10.37 -18.02
C GLU A 407 -42.58 10.29 -16.93
N LYS A 408 -42.59 9.11 -16.29
CA LYS A 408 -41.64 8.60 -15.31
C LYS A 408 -40.35 8.17 -16.00
N THR A 409 -39.31 8.99 -15.97
CA THR A 409 -37.94 8.51 -16.18
C THR A 409 -37.33 8.16 -14.82
N LYS A 410 -37.13 6.86 -14.57
CA LYS A 410 -36.45 6.34 -13.38
C LYS A 410 -34.99 6.82 -13.38
N THR A 411 -34.69 7.83 -12.57
CA THR A 411 -33.31 8.27 -12.32
C THR A 411 -32.63 7.25 -11.40
N ARG A 412 -31.57 6.63 -11.92
CA ARG A 412 -30.71 5.66 -11.24
C ARG A 412 -30.04 6.32 -10.03
N LEU A 413 -30.03 5.60 -8.92
CA LEU A 413 -29.48 5.97 -7.62
C LEU A 413 -28.03 6.49 -7.70
N ARG A 414 -27.81 7.68 -7.15
CA ARG A 414 -26.48 8.20 -6.79
C ARG A 414 -25.92 7.42 -5.59
N PRO A 415 -24.60 7.17 -5.49
CA PRO A 415 -24.01 6.65 -4.26
C PRO A 415 -24.15 7.69 -3.15
N LYS A 416 -24.62 7.26 -1.98
CA LYS A 416 -24.74 8.09 -0.78
C LYS A 416 -23.35 8.28 -0.17
N TYR A 417 -22.86 9.52 -0.15
CA TYR A 417 -21.84 9.94 0.82
C TYR A 417 -22.45 9.83 2.22
N GLN A 418 -22.06 8.80 2.97
CA GLN A 418 -22.42 8.67 4.39
C GLN A 418 -21.25 9.12 5.27
N ASN A 419 -21.44 10.30 5.82
CA ASN A 419 -20.67 10.98 6.86
C ASN A 419 -20.36 10.03 8.04
N ARG A 420 -19.12 9.93 8.53
CA ARG A 420 -18.82 9.17 9.76
C ARG A 420 -17.58 9.66 10.50
N LYS A 421 -17.83 10.09 11.74
CA LYS A 421 -16.88 10.52 12.77
C LYS A 421 -15.88 9.43 13.14
N SER A 422 -14.59 9.76 13.04
CA SER A 422 -13.49 9.23 13.85
C SER A 422 -13.56 9.92 15.21
N ARG A 423 -13.70 9.16 16.29
CA ARG A 423 -13.45 9.65 17.66
C ARG A 423 -12.43 8.69 18.24
N PHE A 424 -11.16 9.01 18.05
CA PHE A 424 -10.13 8.64 19.00
C PHE A 424 -9.85 9.89 19.83
N VAL A 425 -10.10 9.79 21.13
CA VAL A 425 -9.92 10.88 22.09
C VAL A 425 -8.45 10.90 22.50
N GLU A 426 -7.83 12.08 22.48
CA GLU A 426 -6.40 12.32 22.73
C GLU A 426 -5.91 11.77 24.08
N GLU A 427 -6.75 11.66 25.10
CA GLU A 427 -6.35 11.17 26.43
C GLU A 427 -6.04 9.67 26.51
N GLU A 428 -6.50 8.83 25.56
CA GLU A 428 -6.08 7.41 25.54
C GLU A 428 -4.79 7.19 24.72
N LEU A 429 -4.41 8.13 23.86
CA LEU A 429 -3.33 7.95 22.87
C LEU A 429 -1.93 7.96 23.51
N ASP A 430 -1.72 8.78 24.55
CA ASP A 430 -0.46 8.81 25.30
C ASP A 430 -0.26 7.58 26.19
N ASP A 431 -1.35 7.00 26.70
CA ASP A 431 -1.33 5.74 27.46
C ASP A 431 -1.03 4.53 26.55
N TYR A 432 -1.49 4.54 25.29
CA TYR A 432 -1.20 3.46 24.33
C TYR A 432 0.24 3.46 23.80
N LEU A 433 0.90 4.62 23.70
CA LEU A 433 2.29 4.73 23.23
C LEU A 433 3.34 4.53 24.34
N ASN A 434 2.90 4.61 25.61
CA ASN A 434 3.78 4.54 26.79
C ASN A 434 3.43 3.39 27.77
N GLY A 435 2.34 2.65 27.56
CA GLY A 435 1.91 1.58 28.46
C GLY A 435 2.66 0.26 28.28
N ASP A 436 3.49 -0.11 29.27
CA ASP A 436 3.89 -1.49 29.51
C ASP A 436 2.68 -2.29 30.01
N TYR A 437 1.98 -2.94 29.08
CA TYR A 437 1.00 -3.96 29.41
C TYR A 437 1.57 -5.33 29.09
N ASP A 438 1.59 -6.19 30.10
CA ASP A 438 1.89 -7.61 29.96
C ASP A 438 0.81 -8.26 29.09
N ASP A 439 1.16 -8.55 27.84
CA ASP A 439 0.31 -9.29 26.90
C ASP A 439 0.26 -10.76 27.36
N TYR A 440 -0.92 -11.20 27.80
CA TYR A 440 -1.21 -12.62 27.96
C TYR A 440 -1.26 -13.27 26.56
N ASP A 441 -0.32 -14.19 26.35
CA ASP A 441 -0.24 -15.08 25.21
C ASP A 441 -1.53 -15.91 25.05
N ASP A 442 -2.15 -15.82 23.89
CA ASP A 442 -3.05 -16.87 23.41
C ASP A 442 -3.05 -16.90 21.87
N TYR A 443 -2.02 -17.55 21.30
CA TYR A 443 -2.06 -18.05 19.92
C TYR A 443 -1.41 -19.43 19.83
N ALA A 444 -2.20 -20.45 20.17
CA ALA A 444 -2.03 -21.82 19.68
C ALA A 444 -3.35 -22.27 19.01
N SER A 445 -3.42 -22.20 17.68
CA SER A 445 -4.18 -23.09 16.78
C SER A 445 -4.01 -22.69 15.31
#